data_AF-A0A7J3Z828-F1
#
_entry.id   AF-A0A7J3Z828-F1
#
_cell.length_a   1.000
_cell.length_b   1.000
_cell.length_c   1.000
_cell.angle_alpha   90.00
_cell.angle_beta   90.00
_cell.angle_gamma   90.00
#
_symmetry.space_group_name_H-M   'P 1'
#
loop_
_entity.id
_entity.type
_entity.pdbx_description
1 polymer ?
#
loop_
_entity_poly.entity_id
_entity_poly.type
_entity_poly.pdbx_seq_one_letter_code
_entity_poly.pdbx_strand_id
1 'polypeptide(L)' 'MTTAIPGAEGEMRFVFRDEVLAQLLGDIEPNTLFLVLGHPGAGKSTFAANIVFENVLRFGVKGVYISLAEDKEKFY' A
#
# COMPACT_ATOMS: atom_id res chain seq x y z
N MET A 1 -15.23 -4.63 14.26
CA MET A 1 -14.56 -4.91 12.98
C MET A 1 -14.94 -3.79 12.01
N THR A 2 -14.14 -2.72 12.00
CA THR A 2 -14.18 -1.51 11.13
C THR A 2 -12.72 -1.02 11.16
N THR A 3 -11.84 -1.26 10.18
CA THR A 3 -11.78 -0.88 8.74
C THR A 3 -11.38 0.59 8.54
N ALA A 4 -10.14 0.79 8.07
CA ALA A 4 -9.49 2.03 7.63
C ALA A 4 -9.53 3.22 8.60
N ILE A 5 -8.68 4.22 8.40
CA ILE A 5 -8.87 5.52 9.08
C ILE A 5 -10.08 6.16 8.40
N PRO A 6 -11.15 6.50 9.13
CA PRO A 6 -12.17 7.40 8.61
C PRO A 6 -11.49 8.75 8.41
N GLY A 7 -11.44 9.26 7.18
CA GLY A 7 -11.05 10.63 6.91
C GLY A 7 -12.01 11.61 7.60
N ALA A 8 -11.74 12.92 7.48
CA ALA A 8 -12.55 13.98 8.10
C ALA A 8 -14.05 13.91 7.78
N GLU A 9 -14.45 13.18 6.73
CA GLU A 9 -15.84 12.98 6.29
C GLU A 9 -16.30 11.50 6.34
N GLY A 10 -15.59 10.62 7.06
CA GLY A 10 -15.95 9.19 7.15
C GLY A 10 -15.59 8.35 5.91
N GLU A 11 -14.88 8.93 4.94
CA GLU A 11 -14.34 8.20 3.79
C GLU A 11 -13.17 7.31 4.20
N MET A 12 -13.16 6.09 3.65
CA MET A 12 -12.07 5.13 3.80
C MET A 12 -10.78 5.72 3.24
N ARG A 13 -9.67 5.69 3.97
CA ARG A 13 -8.34 6.07 3.43
C ARG A 13 -7.30 5.00 3.74
N PHE A 14 -6.31 4.87 2.86
CA PHE A 14 -5.17 3.99 3.02
C PHE A 14 -3.89 4.81 3.21
N VAL A 15 -2.86 4.23 3.82
CA VAL A 15 -1.62 4.95 4.12
C VAL A 15 -0.44 4.38 3.37
N PHE A 16 0.54 5.23 3.06
CA PHE A 16 1.88 4.78 2.74
C PHE A 16 2.63 4.42 4.02
N ARG A 17 3.54 3.44 3.94
CA ARG A 17 4.45 3.13 5.04
C ARG A 17 5.56 4.19 5.20
N ASP A 18 5.95 4.81 4.08
CA ASP A 18 6.99 5.84 4.05
C ASP A 18 6.39 7.19 4.44
N GLU A 19 6.87 7.75 5.55
CA GLU A 19 6.35 9.01 6.12
C GLU A 19 6.67 10.23 5.24
N VAL A 20 7.84 10.26 4.60
CA VAL A 20 8.24 11.39 3.73
C VAL A 20 7.37 11.41 2.49
N LEU A 21 7.10 10.24 1.91
CA LEU A 21 6.19 10.12 0.78
C LEU A 21 4.76 10.49 1.17
N ALA A 22 4.29 10.05 2.33
CA ALA A 22 2.97 10.41 2.84
C ALA A 22 2.83 11.92 3.06
N GLN A 23 3.89 12.62 3.51
CA GLN A 23 3.86 14.08 3.62
C GLN A 23 3.77 14.77 2.25
N LEU A 24 4.35 14.17 1.22
CA LEU A 24 4.36 14.76 -0.12
C LEU A 24 3.05 14.50 -0.89
N LEU A 25 2.50 13.30 -0.75
CA LEU A 25 1.35 12.84 -1.54
C LEU A 25 0.04 12.79 -0.75
N GLY A 26 0.11 12.86 0.58
CA GLY A 26 -1.01 12.57 1.46
C GLY A 26 -1.28 11.08 1.60
N ASP A 27 -2.45 10.79 2.18
CA ASP A 27 -3.02 9.44 2.21
C ASP A 27 -3.53 9.02 0.84
N ILE A 28 -3.75 7.72 0.68
CA ILE A 28 -4.27 7.09 -0.51
C ILE A 28 -5.80 7.07 -0.45
N GLU A 29 -6.44 7.77 -1.37
CA GLU A 29 -7.89 7.71 -1.55
C GLU A 29 -8.34 6.38 -2.18
N PRO A 30 -9.55 5.88 -1.85
CA PRO A 30 -10.13 4.72 -2.51
C PRO A 30 -10.24 4.92 -4.03
N ASN A 31 -10.20 3.82 -4.76
CA ASN A 31 -10.29 3.81 -6.23
C ASN A 31 -9.15 4.56 -6.96
N THR A 32 -8.02 4.76 -6.28
CA THR A 32 -6.80 5.33 -6.88
C THR A 32 -5.93 4.24 -7.52
N LEU A 33 -5.33 4.56 -8.68
CA LEU A 33 -4.32 3.74 -9.33
C LEU A 33 -2.96 4.43 -9.29
N PHE A 34 -1.95 3.79 -8.70
CA PHE A 34 -0.56 4.26 -8.73
C PHE A 34 0.26 3.46 -9.73
N LEU A 35 1.08 4.16 -10.52
CA LEU A 35 2.12 3.56 -11.34
C LEU A 35 3.48 3.82 -10.71
N VAL A 36 4.15 2.77 -10.27
CA VAL A 36 5.47 2.84 -9.63
C VAL A 36 6.55 2.45 -10.64
N LEU A 37 7.33 3.42 -11.10
CA LEU A 37 8.41 3.23 -12.06
C LEU A 37 9.79 3.34 -11.40
N GLY A 38 10.78 2.65 -11.95
CA GLY A 38 12.15 2.70 -11.45
C GLY A 38 13.01 1.55 -11.95
N HIS A 39 14.33 1.72 -11.86
CA HIS A 39 15.32 0.72 -12.28
C HIS A 39 15.17 -0.62 -11.53
N PRO A 40 15.66 -1.74 -12.08
CA PRO A 40 15.78 -2.99 -11.34
C PRO A 40 16.50 -2.78 -10.00
N GLY A 41 16.02 -3.41 -8.93
CA GLY A 41 16.57 -3.23 -7.58
C GLY A 41 16.15 -1.95 -6.85
N ALA A 42 15.40 -1.03 -7.47
CA ALA A 42 14.93 0.21 -6.81
C ALA A 42 13.83 0.00 -5.74
N GLY A 43 13.51 -1.24 -5.37
CA GLY A 43 12.54 -1.53 -4.31
C GLY A 43 11.06 -1.49 -4.71
N LYS A 44 10.71 -1.49 -6.01
CA LYS A 44 9.32 -1.39 -6.49
C LYS A 44 8.39 -2.48 -5.92
N SER A 45 8.79 -3.76 -5.99
CA SER A 45 8.00 -4.88 -5.46
C SER A 45 7.81 -4.74 -3.95
N THR A 46 8.89 -4.43 -3.23
CA THR A 46 8.88 -4.18 -1.78
C THR A 46 7.97 -3.02 -1.41
N PHE A 47 7.99 -1.94 -2.20
CA PHE A 47 7.12 -0.78 -1.99
C PHE A 47 5.64 -1.15 -2.14
N ALA A 48 5.26 -1.83 -3.24
CA ALA A 48 3.88 -2.28 -3.45
C ALA A 48 3.41 -3.25 -2.34
N ALA A 49 4.27 -4.19 -1.95
CA ALA A 49 4.00 -5.13 -0.86
C ALA A 49 3.77 -4.42 0.47
N ASN A 50 4.60 -3.42 0.80
CA ASN A 50 4.50 -2.66 2.04
C ASN A 50 3.20 -1.87 2.12
N ILE A 51 2.67 -1.33 1.02
CA ILE A 51 1.36 -0.66 1.03
C ILE A 51 0.29 -1.65 1.47
N VAL A 52 0.25 -2.85 0.87
CA VAL A 52 -0.74 -3.87 1.24
C VAL A 52 -0.56 -4.30 2.69
N PHE A 53 0.67 -4.63 3.08
CA PHE A 53 1.00 -5.12 4.42
C PHE A 53 0.64 -4.10 5.52
N GLU A 54 1.04 -2.84 5.34
CA GLU A 54 0.80 -1.77 6.33
C GLU A 54 -0.69 -1.57 6.59
N ASN A 55 -1.49 -1.51 5.51
CA ASN A 55 -2.92 -1.27 5.62
C ASN A 55 -3.67 -2.48 6.20
N VAL A 56 -3.28 -3.70 5.81
CA VAL A 56 -3.83 -4.93 6.40
C VAL A 56 -3.55 -4.98 7.90
N LEU A 57 -2.31 -4.70 8.33
CA LEU A 57 -1.93 -4.74 9.74
C LEU A 57 -2.59 -3.65 10.57
N ARG A 58 -2.57 -2.40 10.11
CA ARG A 58 -3.10 -1.27 10.89
C ARG A 58 -4.63 -1.27 10.96
N PHE A 59 -5.28 -1.66 9.88
CA PHE A 59 -6.71 -1.42 9.71
C PHE A 59 -7.55 -2.68 9.56
N GLY A 60 -6.93 -3.85 9.50
CA GLY A 60 -7.62 -5.13 9.31
C GLY A 60 -8.36 -5.22 7.97
N VAL A 61 -7.98 -4.40 6.99
CA VAL A 61 -8.57 -4.47 5.64
C VAL A 61 -8.08 -5.71 4.92
N LYS A 62 -8.87 -6.23 3.98
CA LYS A 62 -8.41 -7.31 3.10
C LYS A 62 -7.52 -6.72 2.01
N GLY A 63 -6.34 -7.32 1.83
CA GLY A 63 -5.37 -6.92 0.81
C GLY A 63 -4.98 -8.10 -0.07
N VAL A 64 -4.73 -7.84 -1.35
CA VAL A 64 -4.24 -8.84 -2.32
C VAL A 64 -2.96 -8.32 -2.93
N TYR A 65 -1.90 -9.12 -2.85
CA TYR A 65 -0.66 -8.90 -3.58
C TYR A 65 -0.58 -9.91 -4.73
N ILE A 66 -0.48 -9.41 -5.96
CA ILE A 66 -0.40 -10.24 -7.16
C ILE A 66 0.99 -10.09 -7.76
N SER A 67 1.72 -11.20 -7.85
CA SER A 67 3.00 -11.27 -8.54
C SER A 67 2.84 -12.09 -9.82
N LEU A 68 3.38 -11.56 -10.93
CA LEU A 68 3.44 -12.25 -12.22
C LEU A 68 4.87 -12.70 -12.58
N ALA A 69 5.88 -12.22 -11.87
CA ALA A 69 7.29 -12.43 -12.20
C ALA A 69 8.07 -13.19 -11.12
N GLU A 70 7.58 -13.17 -9.87
CA GLU A 70 8.25 -13.79 -8.73
C GLU A 70 7.31 -14.80 -8.06
N ASP A 71 7.83 -15.99 -7.79
CA ASP A 71 7.11 -17.01 -7.04
C ASP A 71 6.99 -16.65 -5.57
N LYS A 72 6.00 -17.24 -4.90
CA LYS A 72 5.69 -16.97 -3.49
C LYS A 72 6.88 -17.17 -2.56
N GLU A 73 7.73 -18.17 -2.81
CA GLU A 73 8.91 -18.48 -2.00
C GLU A 73 9.99 -17.39 -2.02
N LYS A 74 10.03 -16.55 -3.07
CA LYS A 74 10.96 -15.42 -3.13
C LYS A 74 10.46 -14.19 -2.37
N PHE A 75 9.20 -14.21 -1.95
CA PHE A 75 8.54 -13.08 -1.31
C PHE A 75 8.64 -13.08 0.21
N TYR A 76 8.72 -14.26 0.86
CA TYR A 76 8.77 -14.40 2.32
C TYR A 76 9.92 -15.29 2.81
#